data_AF-A0A522YQP6-F1
#
_entry.id   AF-A0A522YQP6-F1
#
_cell.length_a   1.000
_cell.length_b   1.000
_cell.length_c   1.000
_cell.angle_alpha   90.00
_cell.angle_beta   90.00
_cell.angle_gamma   90.00
#
_symmetry.space_group_name_H-M   'P 1'
#
loop_
_entity.id
_entity.type
_entity.pdbx_description
1 polymer ?
#
loop_
_entity_poly.entity_id
_entity_poly.type
_entity_poly.pdbx_seq_one_letter_code
_entity_poly.pdbx_strand_id
1 'polypeptide(L)'
;MTLLAPPAALGVQVAGERAEVRCADPWVRGELAKDFAAHTAAAGAGARLELVLGRVPGVSPAGWRWRECRFSDAGSERRLDYGGGTAAVYDLERERGTVWSPDRHVLRELGYLFLQSRIGLALDRRGLHRVHALGLERGGRAGLVLLPSGGGKTTLALELLRRPGWRLLGDDHPLLDARRGEVRAFQGRPGLRGAAPSWVDARDLADFRRRHHPPKRLLDLKALDGRLAERGRLAWVAFGSAPGSGPARLRPSGAFGTAAALAPALVSGVGLPQVLELLWPGLRPGAWAGLAAVAARRASAAASVRVQGWRLTMGSCPRAAADLVEEADRRSRA
;
A
#
# COMPACT_ATOMS: atom_id res chain seq x y z
N MET A 1 16.54 34.56 -19.31
CA MET A 1 15.88 33.28 -19.00
C MET A 1 16.60 32.64 -17.82
N THR A 2 16.13 32.86 -16.61
CA THR A 2 16.69 32.21 -15.41
C THR A 2 16.38 30.73 -15.52
N LEU A 3 17.40 29.90 -15.70
CA LEU A 3 17.28 28.44 -15.61
C LEU A 3 16.78 28.12 -14.20
N LEU A 4 15.47 27.91 -14.06
CA LEU A 4 14.89 27.41 -12.82
C LEU A 4 15.62 26.11 -12.48
N ALA A 5 16.21 26.06 -11.29
CA ALA A 5 16.86 24.85 -10.80
C ALA A 5 15.89 23.66 -10.96
N PRO A 6 16.37 22.49 -11.41
CA PRO A 6 15.51 21.34 -11.61
C PRO A 6 14.76 21.03 -10.30
N PRO A 7 13.47 20.64 -10.37
CA PRO A 7 12.67 20.36 -9.18
C PRO A 7 13.33 19.26 -8.35
N ALA A 8 13.37 19.45 -7.04
CA ALA A 8 14.00 18.50 -6.13
C ALA A 8 13.32 17.12 -6.22
N ALA A 9 14.15 16.08 -6.18
CA ALA A 9 13.74 14.69 -6.31
C ALA A 9 13.58 14.00 -4.95
N LEU A 10 12.55 13.18 -4.84
CA LEU A 10 12.36 12.19 -3.78
C LEU A 10 12.53 10.80 -4.37
N GLY A 11 13.59 10.09 -3.98
CA GLY A 11 13.78 8.68 -4.30
C GLY A 11 13.14 7.79 -3.24
N VAL A 12 12.50 6.71 -3.68
CA VAL A 12 11.95 5.66 -2.82
C VAL A 12 12.53 4.32 -3.25
N GLN A 13 13.00 3.53 -2.29
CA GLN A 13 13.47 2.16 -2.51
C GLN A 13 12.78 1.18 -1.57
N VAL A 14 12.14 0.15 -2.13
CA VAL A 14 11.53 -0.95 -1.36
C VAL A 14 12.06 -2.28 -1.87
N ALA A 15 12.72 -3.07 -1.01
CA ALA A 15 13.29 -4.38 -1.36
C ALA A 15 14.13 -4.38 -2.66
N GLY A 16 14.85 -3.28 -2.91
CA GLY A 16 15.71 -3.09 -4.09
C GLY A 16 15.04 -2.45 -5.29
N GLU A 17 13.71 -2.34 -5.31
CA GLU A 17 12.98 -1.63 -6.37
C GLU A 17 12.95 -0.15 -6.11
N ARG A 18 13.16 0.66 -7.16
CA ARG A 18 13.28 2.12 -7.06
C ARG A 18 12.24 2.85 -7.90
N ALA A 19 11.74 3.95 -7.35
CA ALA A 19 10.96 4.94 -8.07
C ALA A 19 11.28 6.35 -7.54
N GLU A 20 11.03 7.36 -8.37
CA GLU A 20 11.36 8.75 -8.09
C GLU A 20 10.17 9.66 -8.38
N VAL A 21 9.93 10.62 -7.49
CA VAL A 21 9.01 11.73 -7.73
C VAL A 21 9.77 13.05 -7.69
N ARG A 22 9.52 13.94 -8.64
CA ARG A 22 10.05 15.31 -8.65
C ARG A 22 8.92 16.30 -8.44
N CYS A 23 9.10 17.24 -7.52
CA CYS A 23 8.12 18.29 -7.29
C CYS A 23 8.79 19.56 -6.77
N ALA A 24 8.46 20.70 -7.39
CA ALA A 24 8.90 22.01 -6.92
C ALA A 24 8.18 22.43 -5.62
N ASP A 25 6.93 22.01 -5.43
CA ASP A 25 6.15 22.34 -4.23
C ASP A 25 6.73 21.63 -2.99
N PRO A 26 7.22 22.38 -1.98
CA PRO A 26 7.88 21.80 -0.82
C PRO A 26 6.91 21.06 0.10
N TRP A 27 5.63 21.42 0.12
CA TRP A 27 4.61 20.75 0.94
C TRP A 27 4.31 19.37 0.37
N VAL A 28 4.08 19.26 -0.95
CA VAL A 28 3.85 17.97 -1.62
C VAL A 28 5.05 17.04 -1.40
N ARG A 29 6.26 17.55 -1.61
CA ARG A 29 7.50 16.79 -1.40
C ARG A 29 7.66 16.35 0.05
N GLY A 30 7.43 17.25 1.01
CA GLY A 30 7.56 16.96 2.44
C GLY A 30 6.57 15.88 2.90
N GLU A 31 5.33 15.93 2.43
CA GLU A 31 4.33 14.92 2.78
C GLU A 31 4.61 13.56 2.11
N LEU A 32 5.06 13.52 0.86
CA LEU A 32 5.49 12.28 0.22
C LEU A 32 6.71 11.68 0.92
N ALA A 33 7.67 12.51 1.35
CA ALA A 33 8.82 12.03 2.11
C ALA A 33 8.40 11.37 3.43
N LYS A 34 7.39 11.93 4.13
CA LYS A 34 6.79 11.31 5.33
C LYS A 34 6.02 10.03 5.00
N ASP A 35 5.26 10.02 3.89
CA ASP A 35 4.51 8.83 3.45
C ASP A 35 5.42 7.62 3.21
N PHE A 36 6.66 7.86 2.77
CA PHE A 36 7.67 6.83 2.48
C PHE A 36 8.91 6.93 3.39
N ALA A 37 8.79 7.47 4.61
CA ALA A 37 9.95 7.76 5.48
C ALA A 37 10.85 6.53 5.70
N ALA A 38 10.25 5.34 5.88
CA ALA A 38 10.96 4.07 6.05
C ALA A 38 11.66 3.55 4.78
N HIS A 39 11.42 4.17 3.62
CA HIS A 39 11.85 3.70 2.30
C HIS A 39 12.52 4.81 1.48
N THR A 40 12.90 5.92 2.12
CA THR A 40 13.59 7.02 1.42
C THR A 40 14.97 6.58 0.92
N ALA A 41 15.32 6.99 -0.29
CA ALA A 41 16.59 6.66 -0.90
C ALA A 41 17.07 7.80 -1.81
N ALA A 42 18.36 7.77 -2.17
CA ALA A 42 18.87 8.65 -3.21
C ALA A 42 18.11 8.43 -4.53
N ALA A 43 17.83 9.53 -5.25
CA ALA A 43 17.28 9.48 -6.59
C ALA A 43 18.19 8.62 -7.49
N GLY A 44 17.59 7.84 -8.40
CA GLY A 44 18.36 6.87 -9.19
C GLY A 44 17.54 6.24 -10.32
N ALA A 45 18.09 5.20 -10.93
CA ALA A 45 17.43 4.46 -12.00
C ALA A 45 16.13 3.79 -11.48
N GLY A 46 15.04 3.96 -12.23
CA GLY A 46 13.70 3.48 -11.86
C GLY A 46 12.61 4.31 -12.53
N ALA A 47 11.36 4.02 -12.19
CA ALA A 47 10.22 4.77 -12.70
C ALA A 47 10.23 6.21 -12.13
N ARG A 48 9.96 7.21 -12.96
CA ARG A 48 10.00 8.63 -12.58
C ARG A 48 8.70 9.34 -12.89
N LEU A 49 8.23 10.14 -11.94
CA LEU A 49 7.09 11.02 -12.13
C LEU A 49 7.42 12.45 -11.73
N GLU A 50 7.12 13.41 -12.59
CA GLU A 50 7.14 14.83 -12.26
C GLU A 50 5.75 15.30 -11.84
N LEU A 51 5.66 16.05 -10.74
CA LEU A 51 4.43 16.63 -10.22
C LEU A 51 4.51 18.15 -10.34
N VAL A 52 3.62 18.72 -11.15
CA VAL A 52 3.59 20.14 -11.48
C VAL A 52 2.33 20.76 -10.90
N LEU A 53 2.51 21.66 -9.93
CA LEU A 53 1.43 22.50 -9.42
C LEU A 53 1.18 23.64 -10.39
N GLY A 54 0.01 23.67 -11.02
CA GLY A 54 -0.36 24.73 -11.94
C GLY A 54 -1.31 24.29 -13.03
N ARG A 55 -1.30 25.06 -14.14
CA ARG A 55 -2.20 24.83 -15.27
C ARG A 55 -1.86 23.52 -15.97
N VAL A 56 -2.91 22.77 -16.27
CA VAL A 56 -2.85 21.57 -17.08
C VAL A 56 -2.63 21.95 -18.54
N PRO A 57 -1.63 21.38 -19.24
CA PRO A 57 -1.57 21.48 -20.69
C PRO A 57 -2.87 20.91 -21.28
N GLY A 58 -3.30 21.35 -22.46
CA GLY A 58 -4.54 20.87 -23.09
C GLY A 58 -4.48 19.37 -23.40
N VAL A 59 -4.75 18.53 -22.40
CA VAL A 59 -4.81 17.06 -22.51
C VAL A 59 -6.29 16.70 -22.54
N SER A 60 -6.80 16.37 -23.72
CA SER A 60 -8.18 15.92 -23.91
C SER A 60 -8.18 14.53 -24.55
N PRO A 61 -8.05 13.45 -23.76
CA PRO A 61 -8.00 12.10 -24.30
C PRO A 61 -9.38 11.68 -24.82
N ALA A 62 -9.47 11.38 -26.13
CA ALA A 62 -10.67 10.84 -26.77
C ALA A 62 -10.77 9.31 -26.62
N GLY A 63 -10.60 8.81 -25.39
CA GLY A 63 -10.35 7.40 -25.14
C GLY A 63 -11.28 6.74 -24.11
N TRP A 64 -10.76 5.67 -23.51
CA TRP A 64 -11.44 4.86 -22.51
C TRP A 64 -11.78 5.69 -21.28
N ARG A 65 -12.88 5.34 -20.62
CA ARG A 65 -13.27 5.93 -19.34
C ARG A 65 -13.26 4.88 -18.25
N TRP A 66 -12.54 5.14 -17.18
CA TRP A 66 -12.59 4.38 -15.94
C TRP A 66 -12.88 5.32 -14.78
N ARG A 67 -14.06 5.15 -14.15
CA ARG A 67 -14.61 6.10 -13.17
C ARG A 67 -14.68 7.51 -13.76
N GLU A 68 -14.01 8.47 -13.13
CA GLU A 68 -13.92 9.86 -13.55
C GLU A 68 -12.72 10.10 -14.49
N CYS A 69 -11.77 9.16 -14.56
CA CYS A 69 -10.59 9.29 -15.41
C CYS A 69 -10.91 8.89 -16.86
N ARG A 70 -10.54 9.74 -17.81
CA ARG A 70 -10.45 9.40 -19.24
C ARG A 70 -9.00 9.16 -19.60
N PHE A 71 -8.72 8.18 -20.45
CA PHE A 71 -7.35 7.93 -20.90
C PHE A 71 -7.28 7.36 -22.30
N SER A 72 -6.20 7.67 -23.00
CA SER A 72 -5.90 7.18 -24.33
C SER A 72 -4.41 6.84 -24.46
N ASP A 73 -4.08 5.92 -25.35
CA ASP A 73 -2.70 5.55 -25.66
C ASP A 73 -2.32 6.12 -27.05
N ALA A 74 -1.13 6.70 -27.14
CA ALA A 74 -0.49 7.14 -28.39
C ALA A 74 0.93 6.53 -28.42
N GLY A 75 1.07 5.35 -29.03
CA GLY A 75 2.30 4.57 -28.93
C GLY A 75 2.56 4.10 -27.49
N SER A 76 3.74 4.41 -26.95
CA SER A 76 4.10 4.11 -25.55
C SER A 76 3.53 5.12 -24.54
N GLU A 77 3.06 6.28 -25.02
CA GLU A 77 2.56 7.38 -24.20
C GLU A 77 1.08 7.15 -23.83
N ARG A 78 0.79 7.19 -22.53
CA ARG A 78 -0.57 7.21 -21.99
C ARG A 78 -0.91 8.61 -21.52
N ARG A 79 -2.03 9.14 -22.04
CA ARG A 79 -2.60 10.43 -21.63
C ARG A 79 -3.79 10.18 -20.73
N LEU A 80 -3.84 10.84 -19.59
CA LEU A 80 -4.89 10.70 -18.58
C LEU A 80 -5.47 12.08 -18.25
N ASP A 81 -6.80 12.17 -18.21
CA ASP A 81 -7.56 13.30 -17.68
C ASP A 81 -8.37 12.82 -16.48
N TYR A 82 -8.04 13.34 -15.30
CA TYR A 82 -8.70 12.99 -14.04
C TYR A 82 -9.87 13.93 -13.70
N GLY A 83 -10.19 14.90 -14.56
CA GLY A 83 -11.14 15.96 -14.27
C GLY A 83 -10.60 17.00 -13.29
N GLY A 84 -11.39 18.06 -13.03
CA GLY A 84 -11.04 19.12 -12.07
C GLY A 84 -9.76 19.88 -12.43
N GLY A 85 -9.40 19.92 -13.72
CA GLY A 85 -8.13 20.47 -14.17
C GLY A 85 -6.93 19.65 -13.70
N THR A 86 -7.02 18.32 -13.64
CA THR A 86 -5.88 17.44 -13.34
C THR A 86 -5.65 16.47 -14.49
N ALA A 87 -4.42 16.39 -15.00
CA ALA A 87 -4.07 15.48 -16.08
C ALA A 87 -2.68 14.88 -15.89
N ALA A 88 -2.39 13.80 -16.61
CA ALA A 88 -1.08 13.19 -16.66
C ALA A 88 -0.72 12.68 -18.05
N VAL A 89 0.57 12.65 -18.34
CA VAL A 89 1.14 12.01 -19.52
C VAL A 89 2.26 11.10 -19.05
N TYR A 90 2.25 9.82 -19.46
CA TYR A 90 3.20 8.83 -18.98
C TYR A 90 3.67 7.91 -20.12
N ASP A 91 4.98 7.91 -20.39
CA ASP A 91 5.65 6.96 -21.28
C ASP A 91 5.90 5.65 -20.51
N LEU A 92 5.20 4.61 -20.94
CA LEU A 92 5.21 3.29 -20.31
C LEU A 92 6.45 2.45 -20.66
N GLU A 93 7.16 2.77 -21.73
CA GLU A 93 8.42 2.10 -22.07
C GLU A 93 9.59 2.72 -21.31
N ARG A 94 9.64 4.04 -21.27
CA ARG A 94 10.69 4.78 -20.54
C ARG A 94 10.45 4.85 -19.04
N GLU A 95 9.24 4.50 -18.58
CA GLU A 95 8.80 4.62 -17.20
C GLU A 95 8.96 6.06 -16.67
N ARG A 96 8.50 7.03 -17.47
CA ARG A 96 8.60 8.46 -17.17
C ARG A 96 7.30 9.18 -17.47
N GLY A 97 6.90 10.12 -16.64
CA GLY A 97 5.79 10.98 -16.96
C GLY A 97 5.68 12.21 -16.08
N THR A 98 4.61 12.96 -16.33
CA THR A 98 4.31 14.21 -15.65
C THR A 98 2.82 14.24 -15.30
N VAL A 99 2.50 14.73 -14.10
CA VAL A 99 1.14 15.02 -13.64
C VAL A 99 1.05 16.51 -13.37
N TRP A 100 -0.03 17.12 -13.85
CA TRP A 100 -0.36 18.52 -13.61
C TRP A 100 -1.67 18.59 -12.83
N SER A 101 -1.74 19.49 -11.85
CA SER A 101 -2.97 19.79 -11.11
C SER A 101 -2.88 21.18 -10.47
N PRO A 102 -3.99 21.93 -10.36
CA PRO A 102 -4.06 23.13 -9.52
C PRO A 102 -4.13 22.79 -8.03
N ASP A 103 -4.45 21.54 -7.67
CA ASP A 103 -4.60 21.10 -6.28
C ASP A 103 -3.39 20.27 -5.81
N ARG A 104 -2.65 20.83 -4.85
CA ARG A 104 -1.50 20.15 -4.22
C ARG A 104 -1.88 18.86 -3.51
N HIS A 105 -3.09 18.74 -2.96
CA HIS A 105 -3.55 17.51 -2.31
C HIS A 105 -3.72 16.38 -3.33
N VAL A 106 -4.24 16.71 -4.52
CA VAL A 106 -4.34 15.78 -5.64
C VAL A 106 -2.98 15.36 -6.15
N LEU A 107 -2.01 16.28 -6.25
CA LEU A 107 -0.62 15.94 -6.60
C LEU A 107 0.01 14.96 -5.60
N ARG A 108 -0.15 15.22 -4.29
CA ARG A 108 0.33 14.30 -3.25
C ARG A 108 -0.33 12.92 -3.40
N GLU A 109 -1.65 12.86 -3.54
CA GLU A 109 -2.36 11.59 -3.72
C GLU A 109 -1.85 10.83 -4.96
N LEU A 110 -1.74 11.49 -6.12
CA LEU A 110 -1.27 10.87 -7.36
C LEU A 110 0.19 10.44 -7.27
N GLY A 111 1.06 11.24 -6.65
CA GLY A 111 2.44 10.86 -6.38
C GLY A 111 2.55 9.63 -5.47
N TYR A 112 1.74 9.59 -4.40
CA TYR A 112 1.66 8.43 -3.50
C TYR A 112 1.19 7.17 -4.24
N LEU A 113 0.09 7.27 -4.99
CA LEU A 113 -0.47 6.15 -5.76
C LEU A 113 0.50 5.69 -6.86
N PHE A 114 1.20 6.61 -7.51
CA PHE A 114 2.21 6.30 -8.52
C PHE A 114 3.35 5.46 -7.93
N LEU A 115 3.98 5.94 -6.86
CA LEU A 115 5.08 5.24 -6.19
C LEU A 115 4.64 3.84 -5.77
N GLN A 116 3.47 3.73 -5.13
CA GLN A 116 2.87 2.45 -4.75
C GLN A 116 2.62 1.52 -5.94
N SER A 117 2.15 2.05 -7.07
CA SER A 117 1.84 1.26 -8.26
C SER A 117 3.09 0.71 -8.92
N ARG A 118 4.08 1.57 -9.16
CA ARG A 118 5.28 1.21 -9.93
C ARG A 118 6.20 0.28 -9.14
N ILE A 119 6.47 0.61 -7.88
CA ILE A 119 7.24 -0.25 -6.98
C ILE A 119 6.53 -1.60 -6.83
N GLY A 120 5.22 -1.58 -6.58
CA GLY A 120 4.45 -2.80 -6.39
C GLY A 120 4.46 -3.73 -7.60
N LEU A 121 4.27 -3.19 -8.82
CA LEU A 121 4.34 -3.99 -10.04
C LEU A 121 5.74 -4.60 -10.25
N ALA A 122 6.80 -3.83 -9.97
CA ALA A 122 8.16 -4.33 -10.08
C ALA A 122 8.46 -5.44 -9.06
N LEU A 123 7.97 -5.30 -7.82
CA LEU A 123 8.06 -6.33 -6.78
C LEU A 123 7.28 -7.60 -7.15
N ASP A 124 6.07 -7.46 -7.70
CA ASP A 124 5.27 -8.59 -8.16
C ASP A 124 5.99 -9.39 -9.26
N ARG A 125 6.69 -8.71 -10.17
CA ARG A 125 7.55 -9.33 -11.18
C ARG A 125 8.78 -10.05 -10.59
N ARG A 126 9.11 -9.84 -9.33
CA ARG A 126 10.17 -10.56 -8.59
C ARG A 126 9.64 -11.61 -7.63
N GLY A 127 8.32 -11.78 -7.54
CA GLY A 127 7.69 -12.72 -6.61
C GLY A 127 7.57 -12.19 -5.17
N LEU A 128 7.74 -10.89 -4.97
CA LEU A 128 7.45 -10.20 -3.71
C LEU A 128 6.09 -9.53 -3.83
N HIS A 129 5.08 -10.09 -3.16
CA HIS A 129 3.69 -9.72 -3.41
C HIS A 129 3.14 -8.87 -2.27
N ARG A 130 2.56 -7.72 -2.58
CA ARG A 130 1.79 -6.95 -1.59
C ARG A 130 0.53 -7.72 -1.22
N VAL A 131 0.28 -7.85 0.08
CA VAL A 131 -0.94 -8.48 0.61
C VAL A 131 -1.82 -7.40 1.20
N HIS A 132 -3.11 -7.33 0.83
CA HIS A 132 -4.03 -6.41 1.54
C HIS A 132 -4.33 -6.94 2.95
N ALA A 133 -3.44 -6.64 3.89
CA ALA A 133 -3.46 -7.15 5.25
C ALA A 133 -2.71 -6.19 6.19
N LEU A 134 -2.97 -6.33 7.48
CA LEU A 134 -2.08 -5.84 8.52
C LEU A 134 -0.96 -6.87 8.72
N GLY A 135 0.29 -6.44 8.61
CA GLY A 135 1.48 -7.24 8.88
C GLY A 135 2.10 -6.85 10.22
N LEU A 136 2.25 -7.82 11.10
CA LEU A 136 2.83 -7.66 12.43
C LEU A 136 3.98 -8.63 12.62
N GLU A 137 4.93 -8.27 13.47
CA GLU A 137 6.06 -9.10 13.85
C GLU A 137 6.20 -9.15 15.38
N ARG A 138 6.57 -10.32 15.90
CA ARG A 138 6.97 -10.51 17.30
C ARG A 138 7.99 -11.64 17.44
N GLY A 139 9.21 -11.30 17.82
CA GLY A 139 10.27 -12.28 18.11
C GLY A 139 10.69 -13.09 16.87
N GLY A 140 10.93 -12.43 15.75
CA GLY A 140 11.35 -13.00 14.46
C GLY A 140 10.22 -13.62 13.64
N ARG A 141 8.99 -13.60 14.16
CA ARG A 141 7.82 -14.26 13.56
C ARG A 141 6.81 -13.23 13.09
N ALA A 142 6.32 -13.40 11.88
CA ALA A 142 5.34 -12.52 11.27
C ALA A 142 3.94 -13.16 11.28
N GLY A 143 2.94 -12.30 11.46
CA GLY A 143 1.54 -12.64 11.27
C GLY A 143 0.86 -11.68 10.31
N LEU A 144 -0.10 -12.20 9.56
CA LEU A 144 -0.95 -11.41 8.68
C LEU A 144 -2.38 -11.41 9.22
N VAL A 145 -3.00 -10.24 9.31
CA VAL A 145 -4.40 -10.07 9.67
C VAL A 145 -5.18 -9.51 8.48
N LEU A 146 -6.02 -10.34 7.87
CA LEU A 146 -6.81 -10.04 6.69
C LEU A 146 -8.22 -9.66 7.12
N LEU A 147 -8.48 -8.36 7.13
CA LEU A 147 -9.79 -7.79 7.41
C LEU A 147 -10.19 -6.86 6.26
N PRO A 148 -11.50 -6.71 5.98
CA PRO A 148 -11.98 -5.80 4.95
C PRO A 148 -11.55 -4.34 5.22
N SER A 149 -11.67 -3.48 4.21
CA SER A 149 -11.46 -2.04 4.39
C SER A 149 -12.43 -1.49 5.43
N GLY A 150 -11.93 -0.74 6.42
CA GLY A 150 -12.72 -0.30 7.56
C GLY A 150 -12.94 -1.38 8.64
N GLY A 151 -12.44 -2.61 8.47
CA GLY A 151 -12.56 -3.70 9.44
C GLY A 151 -11.74 -3.56 10.72
N GLY A 152 -11.16 -2.39 11.01
CA GLY A 152 -10.42 -2.13 12.23
C GLY A 152 -8.94 -2.53 12.23
N LYS A 153 -8.32 -2.80 11.06
CA LYS A 153 -6.88 -3.13 10.93
C LYS A 153 -5.97 -2.15 11.68
N THR A 154 -6.05 -0.86 11.34
CA THR A 154 -5.24 0.19 11.96
C THR A 154 -5.49 0.30 13.47
N THR A 155 -6.75 0.17 13.91
CA THR A 155 -7.10 0.20 15.34
C THR A 155 -6.47 -0.99 16.08
N LEU A 156 -6.56 -2.19 15.51
CA LEU A 156 -5.95 -3.41 16.04
C LEU A 156 -4.42 -3.31 16.06
N ALA A 157 -3.82 -2.78 15.00
CA ALA A 157 -2.39 -2.54 14.90
C ALA A 157 -1.91 -1.65 16.03
N LEU A 158 -2.54 -0.48 16.22
CA LEU A 158 -2.15 0.46 17.26
C LEU A 158 -2.36 -0.08 18.68
N GLU A 159 -3.36 -0.94 18.90
CA GLU A 159 -3.53 -1.58 20.21
C GLU A 159 -2.46 -2.65 20.47
N LEU A 160 -2.08 -3.44 19.46
CA LEU A 160 -1.01 -4.42 19.58
C LEU A 160 0.36 -3.78 19.73
N LEU A 161 0.63 -2.65 19.06
CA LEU A 161 1.91 -1.92 19.17
C LEU A 161 2.14 -1.30 20.55
N ARG A 162 1.13 -1.29 21.44
CA ARG A 162 1.31 -0.93 22.86
C ARG A 162 1.88 -2.07 23.69
N ARG A 163 1.78 -3.30 23.19
CA ARG A 163 2.17 -4.51 23.91
C ARG A 163 3.64 -4.82 23.63
N PRO A 164 4.38 -5.33 24.64
CA PRO A 164 5.80 -5.60 24.48
C PRO A 164 6.11 -6.56 23.31
N GLY A 165 7.14 -6.21 22.54
CA GLY A 165 7.69 -7.05 21.47
C GLY A 165 6.94 -7.04 20.14
N TRP A 166 5.76 -6.42 20.06
CA TRP A 166 5.05 -6.26 18.79
C TRP A 166 5.61 -5.12 17.96
N ARG A 167 5.83 -5.39 16.67
CA ARG A 167 6.33 -4.44 15.69
C ARG A 167 5.52 -4.49 14.40
N LEU A 168 5.48 -3.39 13.67
CA LEU A 168 4.71 -3.23 12.44
C LEU A 168 5.57 -3.55 11.21
N LEU A 169 5.08 -4.45 10.36
CA LEU A 169 5.62 -4.71 9.02
C LEU A 169 4.89 -3.87 7.95
N GLY A 170 3.61 -3.59 8.15
CA GLY A 170 2.81 -2.70 7.31
C GLY A 170 1.34 -2.69 7.70
N ASP A 171 0.68 -1.54 7.68
CA ASP A 171 -0.73 -1.39 8.10
C ASP A 171 -1.74 -1.94 7.07
N ASP A 172 -1.46 -1.74 5.77
CA ASP A 172 -2.39 -2.08 4.69
C ASP A 172 -1.80 -2.98 3.59
N HIS A 173 -0.47 -3.06 3.46
CA HIS A 173 0.18 -3.74 2.33
C HIS A 173 1.62 -4.26 2.61
N PRO A 174 1.84 -5.10 3.64
CA PRO A 174 3.11 -5.79 3.81
C PRO A 174 3.45 -6.67 2.59
N LEU A 175 4.72 -7.04 2.45
CA LEU A 175 5.20 -7.86 1.33
C LEU A 175 5.33 -9.32 1.73
N LEU A 176 4.68 -10.21 1.02
CA LEU A 176 4.86 -11.65 1.15
C LEU A 176 5.96 -12.15 0.20
N ASP A 177 7.01 -12.73 0.78
CA ASP A 177 8.02 -13.52 0.10
C ASP A 177 7.69 -15.00 0.33
N ALA A 178 6.76 -15.53 -0.47
CA ALA A 178 6.25 -16.88 -0.28
C ALA A 178 7.33 -17.95 -0.49
N ARG A 179 8.36 -17.65 -1.30
CA ARG A 179 9.50 -18.56 -1.54
C ARG A 179 10.35 -18.75 -0.29
N ARG A 180 10.56 -17.68 0.48
CA ARG A 180 11.31 -17.73 1.74
C ARG A 180 10.43 -17.97 2.97
N GLY A 181 9.11 -17.95 2.79
CA GLY A 181 8.15 -18.00 3.90
C GLY A 181 8.28 -16.79 4.83
N GLU A 182 8.62 -15.62 4.27
CA GLU A 182 8.83 -14.38 5.03
C GLU A 182 7.76 -13.35 4.69
N VAL A 183 7.45 -12.49 5.67
CA VAL A 183 6.79 -11.21 5.44
C VAL A 183 7.82 -10.11 5.63
N ARG A 184 7.91 -9.20 4.66
CA ARG A 184 8.81 -8.06 4.67
C ARG A 184 8.03 -6.76 4.82
N ALA A 185 8.75 -5.78 5.34
CA ALA A 185 8.34 -4.42 5.49
C ALA A 185 7.90 -3.77 4.18
N PHE A 186 6.74 -3.15 4.23
CA PHE A 186 6.36 -2.07 3.31
C PHE A 186 5.46 -1.11 4.09
N GLN A 187 6.08 -0.43 5.06
CA GLN A 187 5.39 0.49 5.95
C GLN A 187 5.01 1.77 5.20
N GLY A 188 3.70 2.03 5.14
CA GLY A 188 3.16 3.37 4.98
C GLY A 188 2.68 3.90 6.33
N ARG A 189 2.36 5.20 6.39
CA ARG A 189 1.76 5.82 7.57
C ARG A 189 0.39 5.22 7.91
N PRO A 190 0.17 4.66 9.12
CA PRO A 190 -1.12 4.08 9.49
C PRO A 190 -2.26 5.10 9.45
N GLY A 191 -3.42 4.71 8.91
CA GLY A 191 -4.50 5.65 8.58
C GLY A 191 -5.72 5.57 9.48
N LEU A 192 -5.94 6.59 10.30
CA LEU A 192 -7.04 6.72 11.26
C LEU A 192 -8.28 7.39 10.66
N ARG A 193 -9.46 6.84 10.98
CA ARG A 193 -10.78 7.39 10.61
C ARG A 193 -11.57 7.98 11.80
N GLY A 194 -11.05 7.84 13.02
CA GLY A 194 -11.69 8.29 14.25
C GLY A 194 -10.67 8.91 15.20
N ALA A 195 -11.01 8.96 16.49
CA ALA A 195 -10.10 9.41 17.54
C ALA A 195 -8.80 8.60 17.51
N ALA A 196 -7.68 9.31 17.66
CA ALA A 196 -6.40 8.64 17.84
C ALA A 196 -6.34 8.04 19.26
N PRO A 197 -5.60 6.94 19.46
CA PRO A 197 -5.33 6.44 20.80
C PRO A 197 -4.68 7.52 21.68
N SER A 198 -4.91 7.47 23.00
CA SER A 198 -4.41 8.49 23.93
C SER A 198 -2.89 8.64 23.99
N TRP A 199 -2.14 7.64 23.54
CA TRP A 199 -0.68 7.67 23.49
C TRP A 199 -0.13 8.27 22.19
N VAL A 200 -1.00 8.53 21.20
CA VAL A 200 -0.65 9.17 19.94
C VAL A 200 -0.85 10.67 20.09
N ASP A 201 0.23 11.44 19.93
CA ASP A 201 0.16 12.90 19.95
C ASP A 201 -0.50 13.41 18.66
N ALA A 202 -1.39 14.41 18.80
CA ALA A 202 -2.05 15.06 17.68
C ALA A 202 -1.06 15.69 16.69
N ARG A 203 0.13 16.11 17.15
CA ARG A 203 1.20 16.67 16.30
C ARG A 203 1.80 15.65 15.32
N ASP A 204 1.64 14.36 15.61
CA ASP A 204 2.13 13.27 14.77
C ASP A 204 1.06 12.78 13.78
N LEU A 205 -0.07 13.49 13.70
CA LEU A 205 -1.14 13.23 12.76
C LEU A 205 -1.16 14.26 11.64
N ALA A 206 -1.30 13.80 10.41
CA ALA A 206 -1.48 14.65 9.24
C ALA A 206 -2.72 14.24 8.45
N ASP A 207 -3.49 15.22 7.99
CA ASP A 207 -4.63 14.93 7.11
C ASP A 207 -4.16 14.40 5.75
N PHE A 208 -4.90 13.42 5.26
CA PHE A 208 -4.75 12.87 3.93
C PHE A 208 -6.10 12.84 3.22
N ARG A 209 -6.26 13.81 2.32
CA ARG A 209 -7.41 13.95 1.43
C ARG A 209 -7.18 13.10 0.19
N ARG A 210 -8.23 12.41 -0.24
CA ARG A 210 -8.20 11.47 -1.36
C ARG A 210 -9.44 11.69 -2.20
N ARG A 211 -9.30 11.67 -3.52
CA ARG A 211 -10.41 12.00 -4.44
C ARG A 211 -11.59 11.03 -4.32
N HIS A 212 -11.30 9.74 -4.19
CA HIS A 212 -12.33 8.69 -4.21
C HIS A 212 -12.54 8.00 -2.86
N HIS A 213 -12.01 8.56 -1.78
CA HIS A 213 -12.11 7.95 -0.46
C HIS A 213 -12.22 9.01 0.64
N PRO A 214 -12.94 8.71 1.74
CA PRO A 214 -13.02 9.62 2.88
C PRO A 214 -11.63 10.03 3.39
N PRO A 215 -11.49 11.25 3.92
CA PRO A 215 -10.23 11.70 4.50
C PRO A 215 -9.80 10.77 5.64
N LYS A 216 -8.48 10.66 5.81
CA LYS A 216 -7.85 9.94 6.92
C LYS A 216 -6.84 10.84 7.61
N ARG A 217 -6.62 10.60 8.90
CA ARG A 217 -5.44 11.14 9.61
C ARG A 217 -4.35 10.09 9.60
N LEU A 218 -3.20 10.41 9.04
CA LEU A 218 -2.05 9.53 8.93
C LEU A 218 -1.12 9.74 10.12
N LEU A 219 -0.77 8.66 10.81
CA LEU A 219 0.22 8.67 11.88
C LEU A 219 1.64 8.67 11.30
N ASP A 220 2.46 9.63 11.70
CA ASP A 220 3.85 9.72 11.29
C ASP A 220 4.66 8.53 11.80
N LEU A 221 5.51 7.96 10.95
CA LEU A 221 6.24 6.72 11.29
C LEU A 221 7.24 6.94 12.42
N LYS A 222 7.73 8.17 12.63
CA LYS A 222 8.57 8.54 13.78
C LYS A 222 7.89 8.26 15.12
N ALA A 223 6.56 8.34 15.19
CA ALA A 223 5.81 8.05 16.42
C ALA A 223 5.76 6.54 16.73
N LEU A 224 6.21 5.71 15.79
CA LEU A 224 6.33 4.26 15.90
C LEU A 224 7.80 3.82 16.01
N ASP A 225 8.71 4.72 16.36
CA ASP A 225 10.12 4.38 16.52
C ASP A 225 10.30 3.24 17.56
N GLY A 226 11.21 2.31 17.27
CA GLY A 226 11.36 1.05 17.99
C GLY A 226 10.22 0.03 17.82
N ARG A 227 9.13 0.39 17.14
CA ARG A 227 7.95 -0.48 16.88
C ARG A 227 7.78 -0.83 15.40
N LEU A 228 8.80 -0.61 14.58
CA LEU A 228 8.84 -1.04 13.18
C LEU A 228 9.72 -2.28 13.05
N ALA A 229 9.30 -3.23 12.22
CA ALA A 229 10.10 -4.39 11.86
C ALA A 229 10.41 -4.39 10.37
N GLU A 230 11.56 -4.91 9.98
CA GLU A 230 11.94 -5.07 8.57
C GLU A 230 11.39 -6.34 7.94
N ARG A 231 11.31 -7.42 8.72
CA ARG A 231 10.86 -8.74 8.26
C ARG A 231 10.56 -9.68 9.43
N GLY A 232 9.82 -10.75 9.15
CA GLY A 232 9.67 -11.90 10.03
C GLY A 232 9.25 -13.15 9.26
N ARG A 233 9.52 -14.33 9.80
CA ARG A 233 9.06 -15.61 9.23
C ARG A 233 7.56 -15.72 9.39
N LEU A 234 6.81 -15.89 8.29
CA LEU A 234 5.36 -16.06 8.35
C LEU A 234 5.02 -17.27 9.21
N ALA A 235 4.25 -17.03 10.28
CA ALA A 235 3.93 -18.03 11.29
C ALA A 235 2.43 -18.36 11.34
N TRP A 236 1.58 -17.38 11.04
CA TRP A 236 0.13 -17.53 11.12
C TRP A 236 -0.57 -16.48 10.25
N VAL A 237 -1.82 -16.78 9.91
CA VAL A 237 -2.71 -15.88 9.17
C VAL A 237 -4.05 -15.84 9.87
N ALA A 238 -4.46 -14.67 10.33
CA ALA A 238 -5.80 -14.42 10.85
C ALA A 238 -6.65 -13.73 9.79
N PHE A 239 -7.90 -14.14 9.62
CA PHE A 239 -8.79 -13.56 8.62
C PHE A 239 -10.25 -13.54 9.09
N GLY A 240 -11.02 -12.55 8.65
CA GLY A 240 -12.44 -12.49 8.97
C GLY A 240 -13.13 -11.21 8.56
N SER A 241 -14.23 -10.91 9.24
CA SER A 241 -15.14 -9.82 8.90
C SER A 241 -14.91 -8.57 9.74
N ALA A 242 -15.54 -7.46 9.32
CA ALA A 242 -15.55 -6.21 10.07
C ALA A 242 -16.15 -6.38 11.49
N PRO A 243 -15.89 -5.43 12.41
CA PRO A 243 -16.44 -5.43 13.75
C PRO A 243 -17.97 -5.58 13.76
N GLY A 244 -18.46 -6.54 14.54
CA GLY A 244 -19.88 -6.71 14.84
C GLY A 244 -20.21 -6.32 16.28
N SER A 245 -21.50 -6.36 16.61
CA SER A 245 -22.00 -6.15 17.98
C SER A 245 -21.69 -7.33 18.93
N GLY A 246 -21.27 -8.48 18.39
CA GLY A 246 -20.95 -9.67 19.16
C GLY A 246 -19.55 -9.65 19.81
N PRO A 247 -19.25 -10.64 20.67
CA PRO A 247 -17.93 -10.79 21.26
C PRO A 247 -16.89 -11.17 20.20
N ALA A 248 -15.65 -10.75 20.43
CA ALA A 248 -14.53 -11.17 19.59
C ALA A 248 -14.32 -12.69 19.74
N ARG A 249 -14.03 -13.39 18.64
CA ARG A 249 -13.82 -14.85 18.64
C ARG A 249 -12.66 -15.24 17.73
N LEU A 250 -11.93 -16.27 18.14
CA LEU A 250 -10.86 -16.89 17.36
C LEU A 250 -11.16 -18.37 17.19
N ARG A 251 -11.10 -18.88 15.97
CA ARG A 251 -11.26 -20.31 15.68
C ARG A 251 -10.15 -20.77 14.73
N PRO A 252 -9.58 -21.97 14.93
CA PRO A 252 -8.62 -22.50 13.96
C PRO A 252 -9.27 -22.69 12.60
N SER A 253 -8.49 -22.49 11.55
CA SER A 253 -8.85 -22.80 10.17
C SER A 253 -7.82 -23.74 9.58
N GLY A 254 -8.28 -24.71 8.80
CA GLY A 254 -7.39 -25.57 8.01
C GLY A 254 -6.70 -24.79 6.88
N ALA A 255 -5.69 -25.41 6.29
CA ALA A 255 -4.85 -24.84 5.23
C ALA A 255 -5.67 -24.31 4.02
N PHE A 256 -6.73 -25.04 3.63
CA PHE A 256 -7.62 -24.60 2.56
C PHE A 256 -8.30 -23.26 2.88
N GLY A 257 -8.79 -23.08 4.11
CA GLY A 257 -9.42 -21.83 4.52
C GLY A 257 -8.43 -20.66 4.52
N THR A 258 -7.17 -20.90 4.91
CA THR A 258 -6.09 -19.90 4.84
C THR A 258 -5.80 -19.50 3.40
N ALA A 259 -5.62 -20.48 2.50
CA ALA A 259 -5.35 -20.22 1.09
C ALA A 259 -6.51 -19.46 0.43
N ALA A 260 -7.76 -19.86 0.71
CA ALA A 260 -8.95 -19.18 0.21
C ALA A 260 -9.07 -17.74 0.71
N ALA A 261 -8.65 -17.45 1.95
CA ALA A 261 -8.62 -16.09 2.49
C ALA A 261 -7.49 -15.24 1.90
N LEU A 262 -6.32 -15.83 1.65
CA LEU A 262 -5.17 -15.14 1.05
C LEU A 262 -5.38 -14.82 -0.43
N ALA A 263 -6.07 -15.68 -1.17
CA ALA A 263 -6.29 -15.53 -2.60
C ALA A 263 -6.83 -14.14 -3.00
N PRO A 264 -7.94 -13.61 -2.46
CA PRO A 264 -8.41 -12.27 -2.82
C PRO A 264 -7.46 -11.15 -2.35
N ALA A 265 -6.78 -11.32 -1.22
CA ALA A 265 -5.84 -10.34 -0.67
C ALA A 265 -4.54 -10.22 -1.48
N LEU A 266 -4.16 -11.28 -2.20
CA LEU A 266 -2.98 -11.37 -3.07
C LEU A 266 -3.30 -11.18 -4.56
N VAL A 267 -4.33 -11.86 -5.06
CA VAL A 267 -4.58 -12.01 -6.51
C VAL A 267 -5.34 -10.82 -7.05
N SER A 268 -6.48 -10.46 -6.42
CA SER A 268 -7.36 -9.42 -6.96
C SER A 268 -6.79 -8.02 -6.78
N GLY A 269 -5.80 -7.83 -5.90
CA GLY A 269 -5.23 -6.51 -5.57
C GLY A 269 -6.26 -5.52 -5.01
N VAL A 270 -7.46 -6.01 -4.66
CA VAL A 270 -8.58 -5.21 -4.15
C VAL A 270 -8.16 -4.63 -2.80
N GLY A 271 -8.21 -3.29 -2.71
CA GLY A 271 -7.79 -2.55 -1.53
C GLY A 271 -6.35 -2.05 -1.54
N LEU A 272 -5.54 -2.39 -2.55
CA LEU A 272 -4.20 -1.82 -2.70
C LEU A 272 -4.28 -0.39 -3.29
N PRO A 273 -3.52 0.58 -2.75
CA PRO A 273 -3.44 1.92 -3.32
C PRO A 273 -2.67 1.88 -4.65
N GLN A 274 -3.37 2.00 -5.77
CA GLN A 274 -2.78 1.92 -7.12
C GLN A 274 -3.49 2.85 -8.10
N VAL A 275 -2.75 3.33 -9.11
CA VAL A 275 -3.27 3.98 -10.31
C VAL A 275 -3.53 2.88 -11.34
N LEU A 276 -4.75 2.31 -11.30
CA LEU A 276 -5.13 1.20 -12.19
C LEU A 276 -5.02 1.59 -13.66
N GLU A 277 -5.21 2.87 -13.97
CA GLU A 277 -5.12 3.43 -15.30
C GLU A 277 -3.69 3.35 -15.86
N LEU A 278 -2.65 3.31 -15.01
CA LEU A 278 -1.26 3.07 -15.44
C LEU A 278 -0.92 1.57 -15.54
N LEU A 279 -1.69 0.72 -14.86
CA LEU A 279 -1.54 -0.74 -14.93
C LEU A 279 -2.36 -1.35 -16.08
N TRP A 280 -3.29 -0.58 -16.65
CA TRP A 280 -4.10 -1.03 -17.77
C TRP A 280 -3.21 -1.43 -18.97
N PRO A 281 -3.23 -2.68 -19.42
CA PRO A 281 -2.32 -3.16 -20.46
C PRO A 281 -2.66 -2.59 -21.85
N GLY A 282 -3.89 -2.07 -22.05
CA GLY A 282 -4.36 -1.57 -23.34
C GLY A 282 -4.49 -2.68 -24.38
N LEU A 283 -4.42 -2.30 -25.66
CA LEU A 283 -4.47 -3.21 -26.81
C LEU A 283 -3.07 -3.62 -27.31
N ARG A 284 -2.02 -3.37 -26.51
CA ARG A 284 -0.64 -3.65 -26.90
C ARG A 284 -0.37 -5.16 -26.95
N PRO A 285 0.29 -5.66 -28.01
CA PRO A 285 0.70 -7.06 -28.08
C PRO A 285 1.52 -7.47 -26.85
N GLY A 286 1.17 -8.60 -26.22
CA GLY A 286 1.90 -9.17 -25.09
C GLY A 286 1.70 -8.47 -23.72
N ALA A 287 1.07 -7.29 -23.66
CA ALA A 287 0.85 -6.58 -22.40
C ALA A 287 -0.01 -7.38 -21.41
N TRP A 288 -1.00 -8.10 -21.93
CA TRP A 288 -1.85 -9.01 -21.15
C TRP A 288 -1.09 -10.23 -20.62
N ALA A 289 -0.10 -10.75 -21.36
CA ALA A 289 0.72 -11.88 -20.91
C ALA A 289 1.53 -11.52 -19.66
N GLY A 290 2.06 -10.30 -19.58
CA GLY A 290 2.76 -9.80 -18.40
C GLY A 290 1.88 -9.75 -17.15
N LEU A 291 0.63 -9.27 -17.29
CA LEU A 291 -0.33 -9.25 -16.18
C LEU A 291 -0.81 -10.65 -15.79
N ALA A 292 -1.05 -11.52 -16.77
CA ALA A 292 -1.39 -12.92 -16.51
C ALA A 292 -0.26 -13.63 -15.74
N ALA A 293 1.01 -13.38 -16.09
CA ALA A 293 2.14 -13.92 -15.36
C ALA A 293 2.22 -13.40 -13.91
N VAL A 294 1.92 -12.11 -13.68
CA VAL A 294 1.82 -11.55 -12.31
C VAL A 294 0.68 -12.21 -11.52
N ALA A 295 -0.50 -12.36 -12.12
CA ALA A 295 -1.64 -13.01 -11.49
C ALA A 295 -1.35 -14.47 -11.14
N ALA A 296 -0.73 -15.23 -12.06
CA ALA A 296 -0.31 -16.61 -11.84
C ALA A 296 0.69 -16.74 -10.70
N ARG A 297 1.67 -15.83 -10.61
CA ARG A 297 2.65 -15.80 -9.50
C ARG A 297 1.99 -15.50 -8.15
N ARG A 298 1.06 -14.54 -8.12
CA ARG A 298 0.27 -14.23 -6.91
C ARG A 298 -0.58 -15.42 -6.45
N ALA A 299 -1.20 -16.14 -7.39
CA ALA A 299 -1.97 -17.34 -7.09
C ALA A 299 -1.08 -18.48 -6.57
N SER A 300 0.08 -18.71 -7.20
CA SER A 300 1.08 -19.67 -6.74
C SER A 300 1.59 -19.34 -5.32
N ALA A 301 1.87 -18.06 -5.05
CA ALA A 301 2.25 -17.59 -3.72
C ALA A 301 1.17 -17.91 -2.68
N ALA A 302 -0.10 -17.60 -2.97
CA ALA A 302 -1.22 -17.90 -2.08
C ALA A 302 -1.35 -19.41 -1.78
N ALA A 303 -1.19 -20.26 -2.79
CA ALA A 303 -1.28 -21.72 -2.66
C ALA A 303 -0.08 -22.34 -1.91
N SER A 304 1.09 -21.69 -1.96
CA SER A 304 2.31 -22.17 -1.30
C SER A 304 2.36 -21.88 0.20
N VAL A 305 1.54 -20.97 0.71
CA VAL A 305 1.51 -20.64 2.14
C VAL A 305 0.94 -21.80 2.95
N ARG A 306 1.77 -22.38 3.82
CA ARG A 306 1.41 -23.50 4.72
C ARG A 306 1.61 -23.11 6.17
N VAL A 307 0.75 -22.23 6.67
CA VAL A 307 0.75 -21.80 8.08
C VAL A 307 -0.64 -21.93 8.70
N GLN A 308 -0.68 -21.94 10.04
CA GLN A 308 -1.93 -22.01 10.77
C GLN A 308 -2.83 -20.82 10.43
N GLY A 309 -4.04 -21.12 9.99
CA GLY A 309 -5.09 -20.15 9.76
C GLY A 309 -5.92 -19.93 11.01
N TRP A 310 -6.42 -18.71 11.18
CA TRP A 310 -7.34 -18.37 12.25
C TRP A 310 -8.50 -17.55 11.69
N ARG A 311 -9.74 -17.99 11.92
CA ARG A 311 -10.93 -17.18 11.70
C ARG A 311 -11.08 -16.22 12.87
N LEU A 312 -10.89 -14.93 12.62
CA LEU A 312 -11.00 -13.85 13.57
C LEU A 312 -12.32 -13.11 13.37
N THR A 313 -13.22 -13.19 14.33
CA THR A 313 -14.41 -12.33 14.39
C THR A 313 -14.09 -11.14 15.26
N MET A 314 -14.11 -9.94 14.68
CA MET A 314 -13.90 -8.69 15.40
C MET A 314 -15.13 -8.35 16.23
N GLY A 315 -14.93 -8.13 17.54
CA GLY A 315 -15.96 -7.52 18.40
C GLY A 315 -15.84 -6.00 18.43
N SER A 316 -16.66 -5.35 19.27
CA SER A 316 -16.63 -3.90 19.47
C SER A 316 -15.41 -3.38 20.26
N CYS A 317 -14.74 -4.26 21.02
CA CYS A 317 -13.59 -3.91 21.85
C CYS A 317 -12.25 -4.23 21.16
N PRO A 318 -11.41 -3.23 20.83
CA PRO A 318 -10.10 -3.46 20.22
C PRO A 318 -9.14 -4.29 21.08
N ARG A 319 -9.21 -4.15 22.42
CA ARG A 319 -8.37 -4.91 23.35
C ARG A 319 -8.63 -6.40 23.25
N ALA A 320 -9.91 -6.80 23.22
CA ALA A 320 -10.29 -8.19 23.08
C ALA A 320 -9.81 -8.78 21.74
N ALA A 321 -9.88 -8.02 20.65
CA ALA A 321 -9.34 -8.46 19.37
C ALA A 321 -7.81 -8.63 19.41
N ALA A 322 -7.10 -7.73 20.09
CA ALA A 322 -5.66 -7.84 20.28
C ALA A 322 -5.27 -9.06 21.14
N ASP A 323 -6.03 -9.37 22.20
CA ASP A 323 -5.81 -10.58 23.03
C ASP A 323 -5.91 -11.86 22.20
N LEU A 324 -6.88 -11.93 21.28
CA LEU A 324 -7.03 -13.06 20.36
C LEU A 324 -5.88 -13.17 19.35
N VAL A 325 -5.33 -12.05 18.89
CA VAL A 325 -4.14 -12.07 18.01
C VAL A 325 -2.90 -12.56 18.77
N GLU A 326 -2.74 -12.18 20.04
CA GLU A 326 -1.66 -12.72 20.88
C GLU A 326 -1.83 -14.21 21.15
N GLU A 327 -3.07 -14.65 21.34
CA GLU A 327 -3.40 -16.06 21.46
C GLU A 327 -3.08 -16.83 20.17
N ALA A 328 -3.44 -16.29 19.00
CA ALA A 328 -3.08 -16.87 17.70
C ALA A 328 -1.56 -17.01 17.57
N ASP A 329 -0.80 -15.95 17.90
CA ASP A 329 0.65 -15.98 17.86
C ASP A 329 1.23 -17.05 18.78
N ARG A 330 0.76 -17.11 20.04
CA ARG A 330 1.22 -18.08 21.04
C ARG A 330 0.93 -19.51 20.62
N ARG A 331 -0.31 -19.80 20.19
CA ARG A 331 -0.74 -21.14 19.79
C ARG A 331 -0.05 -21.63 18.52
N SER A 332 0.39 -20.72 17.65
CA SER A 332 1.19 -21.08 16.49
C SER A 332 2.68 -21.31 16.82
N ARG A 333 3.13 -21.08 18.07
CA ARG A 333 4.51 -21.40 18.51
C ARG A 333 4.68 -22.84 18.98
N ALA A 334 3.61 -23.44 19.49
CA ALA A 334 3.55 -24.85 19.85
C ALA A 334 3.50 -25.71 18.58
#